data_AF-A0A2K1ZTT8-F1
#
_entry.id   AF-A0A2K1ZTT8-F1
#
_cell.length_a   1.000
_cell.length_b   1.000
_cell.length_c   1.000
_cell.angle_alpha   90.00
_cell.angle_beta   90.00
_cell.angle_gamma   90.00
#
_symmetry.space_group_name_H-M   'P 1'
#
loop_
_entity.id
_entity.type
_entity.pdbx_description
1 polymer ?
#
loop_
_entity_poly.entity_id
_entity_poly.type
_entity_poly.pdbx_seq_one_letter_code
_entity_poly.pdbx_strand_id
1 'polypeptide(L)'
;MQGVPYTVCNPFSAPPEYQYQPDKCPANTIRIGEIPQVLKVFTCSSFDNGTCANGQFISPNYYRTVEAYSTSIQSLLNVYPQMENLVQCKAVKDAFSEILLYHCKPLKRYVRMVWASMVFLSLVMVFLVLIWTMLAQHEQEHHSLDGSVKPRLPSVAEELETGTKDSTEHTVSV
;
A
#
# COMPACT_ATOMS: atom_id res chain seq x y z
N MET A 1 22.44 54.79 7.49
CA MET A 1 21.06 54.32 7.22
C MET A 1 21.16 53.24 6.16
N GLN A 2 21.09 51.96 6.56
CA GLN A 2 21.07 50.87 5.58
C GLN A 2 19.69 50.89 4.91
N GLY A 3 19.69 51.17 3.61
CA GLY A 3 18.47 51.24 2.81
C GLY A 3 17.72 49.92 2.87
N VAL A 4 16.41 49.99 3.03
CA VAL A 4 15.55 48.82 2.98
C VAL A 4 15.70 48.18 1.59
N PRO A 5 15.99 46.87 1.48
CA PRO A 5 16.10 46.22 0.19
C PRO A 5 14.78 46.37 -0.57
N TYR A 6 14.81 46.86 -1.81
CA TYR A 6 13.60 47.11 -2.61
C TYR A 6 13.25 45.96 -3.57
N THR A 7 14.02 44.87 -3.54
CA THR A 7 13.85 43.74 -4.47
C THR A 7 13.15 42.59 -3.76
N VAL A 8 11.99 42.18 -4.30
CA VAL A 8 11.24 41.00 -3.85
C VAL A 8 11.89 39.75 -4.44
N CYS A 9 12.19 38.77 -3.59
CA CYS A 9 12.74 37.50 -4.06
C CYS A 9 11.66 36.63 -4.72
N ASN A 10 12.00 36.02 -5.87
CA ASN A 10 11.27 34.89 -6.41
C ASN A 10 11.88 33.58 -5.87
N PRO A 11 11.17 32.81 -5.03
CA PRO A 11 11.68 31.56 -4.49
C PRO A 11 11.57 30.37 -5.46
N PHE A 12 11.04 30.55 -6.67
CA PHE A 12 10.89 29.48 -7.66
C PHE A 12 12.05 29.43 -8.66
N SER A 13 12.45 28.22 -9.06
CA SER A 13 13.44 28.06 -10.12
C SER A 13 12.90 28.52 -11.48
N ALA A 14 13.84 28.76 -12.41
CA ALA A 14 13.49 28.98 -13.80
C ALA A 14 12.72 27.77 -14.39
N PRO A 15 11.98 27.97 -15.49
CA PRO A 15 11.40 26.87 -16.25
C PRO A 15 12.49 25.91 -16.73
N PRO A 16 12.20 24.61 -16.90
CA PRO A 16 10.88 23.97 -16.83
C PRO A 16 10.46 23.41 -15.46
N GLU A 17 11.36 23.32 -14.47
CA GLU A 17 11.08 22.57 -13.24
C GLU A 17 10.30 23.36 -12.18
N TYR A 18 10.33 24.70 -12.19
CA TYR A 18 9.61 25.58 -11.25
C TYR A 18 9.62 25.15 -9.77
N GLN A 19 10.73 24.60 -9.28
CA GLN A 19 10.83 24.06 -7.92
C GLN A 19 10.87 25.19 -6.90
N TYR A 20 10.12 25.02 -5.81
CA TYR A 20 10.12 25.95 -4.68
C TYR A 20 11.40 25.80 -3.84
N GLN A 21 12.21 26.86 -3.79
CA GLN A 21 13.54 26.90 -3.16
C GLN A 21 13.69 28.16 -2.29
N PRO A 22 13.12 28.19 -1.08
CA PRO A 22 13.18 29.37 -0.20
C PRO A 22 14.61 29.75 0.22
N ASP A 23 15.53 28.79 0.23
CA ASP A 23 16.93 28.99 0.62
C ASP A 23 17.77 29.67 -0.46
N LYS A 24 17.26 29.76 -1.70
CA LYS A 24 17.94 30.45 -2.81
C LYS A 24 17.75 31.95 -2.80
N CYS A 25 16.87 32.46 -1.93
CA CYS A 25 16.69 33.90 -1.73
C CYS A 25 17.87 34.48 -0.94
N PRO A 26 18.65 35.42 -1.51
CA PRO A 26 19.76 36.03 -0.80
C PRO A 26 19.27 36.93 0.34
N ALA A 27 20.07 37.06 1.39
CA ALA A 27 19.70 37.77 2.62
C ALA A 27 19.39 39.27 2.43
N ASN A 28 19.74 39.84 1.28
CA ASN A 28 19.46 41.23 0.90
C ASN A 28 18.19 41.40 0.06
N THR A 29 17.27 40.43 0.08
CA THR A 29 16.00 40.48 -0.67
C THR A 29 14.81 40.26 0.25
N ILE A 30 13.67 40.85 -0.09
CA ILE A 30 12.44 40.71 0.69
C ILE A 30 11.75 39.40 0.32
N ARG A 31 11.51 38.53 1.30
CA ARG A 31 10.62 37.37 1.13
C ARG A 31 9.17 37.81 1.20
N ILE A 32 8.27 37.04 0.57
CA ILE A 32 6.84 37.38 0.50
C ILE A 32 6.23 37.57 1.90
N GLY A 33 6.64 36.76 2.89
CA GLY A 33 6.22 36.88 4.29
C GLY A 33 6.78 38.10 5.05
N GLU A 34 7.82 38.76 4.52
CA GLU A 34 8.49 39.91 5.16
C GLU A 34 8.03 41.26 4.58
N ILE A 35 7.27 41.24 3.48
CA ILE A 35 6.67 42.42 2.85
C ILE A 35 5.91 43.28 3.89
N PRO A 36 5.04 42.72 4.77
CA PRO A 36 4.34 43.53 5.76
C PRO A 36 5.29 44.23 6.72
N GLN A 37 6.41 43.59 7.11
CA GLN A 37 7.38 44.18 8.03
C GLN A 37 8.04 45.42 7.43
N VAL A 38 8.33 45.38 6.13
CA VAL A 38 8.86 46.52 5.37
C VAL A 38 7.80 47.60 5.19
N LEU A 39 6.55 47.24 4.92
CA LEU A 39 5.48 48.22 4.76
C LEU A 39 5.10 48.92 6.07
N LYS A 40 5.34 48.27 7.21
CA LYS A 40 5.00 48.78 8.55
C LYS A 40 5.58 50.16 8.84
N VAL A 41 6.78 50.48 8.35
CA VAL A 41 7.41 51.80 8.56
C VAL A 41 6.76 52.92 7.74
N PHE A 42 6.02 52.57 6.69
CA PHE A 42 5.26 53.49 5.84
C PHE A 42 3.77 53.53 6.20
N THR A 43 3.34 52.69 7.16
CA THR A 43 1.97 52.62 7.66
C THR A 43 1.70 53.72 8.68
N CYS A 44 0.54 54.33 8.56
CA CYS A 44 0.13 55.43 9.43
C CYS A 44 -0.21 54.90 10.83
N SER A 45 0.24 55.58 11.89
CA SER A 45 -0.07 55.17 13.27
C SER A 45 -1.51 55.54 13.68
N SER A 46 -2.00 56.69 13.22
CA SER A 46 -3.40 57.10 13.25
C SER A 46 -3.80 57.64 11.88
N PHE A 47 -5.06 57.45 11.51
CA PHE A 47 -5.62 57.97 10.27
C PHE A 47 -6.58 59.10 10.64
N ASP A 48 -6.03 60.27 10.96
CA ASP A 48 -6.80 61.44 11.37
C ASP A 48 -7.13 62.31 10.16
N ASN A 49 -8.41 62.67 10.01
CA ASN A 49 -8.92 63.57 8.96
C ASN A 49 -8.57 63.16 7.51
N GLY A 50 -8.40 61.87 7.24
CA GLY A 50 -8.14 61.37 5.88
C GLY A 50 -6.69 61.53 5.39
N THR A 51 -5.79 61.98 6.26
CA THR A 51 -4.37 62.20 5.92
C THR A 51 -3.45 61.52 6.92
N CYS A 52 -2.28 61.10 6.45
CA CYS A 52 -1.24 60.52 7.29
C CYS A 52 -0.16 61.55 7.60
N ALA A 53 0.56 61.35 8.71
CA ALA A 53 1.72 62.18 9.04
C ALA A 53 2.79 62.11 7.93
N ASN A 54 3.58 63.18 7.78
CA ASN A 54 4.58 63.30 6.71
C ASN A 54 5.53 62.09 6.68
N GLY A 55 5.59 61.39 5.55
CA GLY A 55 6.43 60.20 5.32
C GLY A 55 5.71 58.85 5.46
N GLN A 56 4.44 58.84 5.88
CA GLN A 56 3.57 57.66 5.90
C GLN A 56 2.52 57.78 4.81
N PHE A 57 2.24 56.69 4.09
CA PHE A 57 1.37 56.69 2.92
C PHE A 57 0.31 55.58 2.97
N ILE A 58 0.47 54.58 3.83
CA ILE A 58 -0.39 53.39 3.88
C ILE A 58 -1.35 53.50 5.06
N SER A 59 -2.65 53.56 4.77
CA SER A 59 -3.67 53.51 5.83
C SER A 59 -3.66 52.14 6.55
N PRO A 60 -3.93 52.11 7.88
CA PRO A 60 -3.91 50.87 8.67
C PRO A 60 -4.75 49.74 8.10
N ASN A 61 -5.89 50.04 7.46
CA ASN A 61 -6.77 49.04 6.88
C ASN A 61 -6.09 48.29 5.73
N TYR A 62 -5.42 49.01 4.82
CA TYR A 62 -4.68 48.40 3.72
C TYR A 62 -3.49 47.60 4.23
N TYR A 63 -2.78 48.11 5.24
CA TYR A 63 -1.70 47.36 5.89
C TYR A 63 -2.21 46.02 6.46
N ARG A 64 -3.34 46.03 7.18
CA ARG A 64 -3.95 44.80 7.72
C ARG A 64 -4.33 43.80 6.65
N THR A 65 -4.85 44.28 5.52
CA THR A 65 -5.11 43.43 4.35
C THR A 65 -3.81 42.79 3.87
N VAL A 66 -2.77 43.58 3.57
CA VAL A 66 -1.49 43.06 3.07
C VAL A 66 -0.84 42.09 4.07
N GLU A 67 -0.88 42.40 5.36
CA GLU A 67 -0.42 41.55 6.45
C GLU A 67 -1.15 40.19 6.44
N ALA A 68 -2.48 40.19 6.34
CA ALA A 68 -3.27 38.96 6.30
C ALA A 68 -2.97 38.10 5.06
N TYR A 69 -2.88 38.72 3.87
CA TYR A 69 -2.57 38.01 2.63
C TYR A 69 -1.16 37.42 2.64
N SER A 70 -0.15 38.22 3.02
CA SER A 70 1.24 37.79 3.10
C SER A 70 1.42 36.66 4.11
N THR A 71 0.81 36.76 5.30
CA THR A 71 0.86 35.71 6.33
C THR A 71 0.22 34.42 5.84
N SER A 72 -0.93 34.52 5.15
CA SER A 72 -1.63 33.36 4.59
C SER A 72 -0.80 32.67 3.51
N ILE A 73 -0.19 33.44 2.59
CA ILE A 73 0.69 32.90 1.54
C ILE A 73 1.92 32.27 2.18
N GLN A 74 2.54 32.88 3.18
CA GLN A 74 3.69 32.31 3.87
C GLN A 74 3.35 30.98 4.54
N SER A 75 2.17 30.88 5.16
CA SER A 75 1.67 29.62 5.72
C SER A 75 1.53 28.54 4.64
N LEU A 76 0.95 28.88 3.49
CA LEU A 76 0.81 27.98 2.36
C LEU A 76 2.17 27.54 1.80
N LEU A 77 3.11 28.46 1.63
CA LEU A 77 4.46 28.17 1.15
C LEU A 77 5.27 27.30 2.12
N ASN A 78 5.03 27.43 3.43
CA ASN A 78 5.68 26.58 4.44
C ASN A 78 5.21 25.12 4.37
N VAL A 79 3.93 24.88 4.04
CA VAL A 79 3.37 23.52 3.90
C VAL A 79 3.52 22.96 2.49
N TYR A 80 3.77 23.80 1.49
CA TYR A 80 3.95 23.41 0.09
C TYR A 80 4.93 22.24 -0.14
N PRO A 81 6.17 22.24 0.39
CA PRO A 81 7.11 21.13 0.16
C PRO A 81 6.64 19.80 0.79
N GLN A 82 5.82 19.84 1.84
CA GLN A 82 5.18 18.63 2.36
C GLN A 82 4.07 18.18 1.41
N MET A 83 3.19 19.09 1.00
CA MET A 83 2.10 18.79 0.05
C MET A 83 2.61 18.24 -1.29
N GLU A 84 3.71 18.77 -1.81
CA GLU A 84 4.35 18.26 -3.04
C GLU A 84 4.81 16.80 -2.88
N ASN A 85 5.41 16.47 -1.74
CA ASN A 85 5.81 15.09 -1.42
C ASN A 85 4.61 14.14 -1.26
N LEU A 86 3.46 14.66 -0.80
CA LEU A 86 2.19 13.90 -0.73
C LEU A 86 1.61 13.66 -2.14
N VAL A 87 1.60 14.67 -3.00
CA VAL A 87 1.09 14.59 -4.38
C VAL A 87 1.94 13.65 -5.24
N GLN A 88 3.26 13.61 -5.02
CA GLN A 88 4.15 12.67 -5.69
C GLN A 88 4.07 11.23 -5.13
N CYS A 89 3.08 10.94 -4.25
CA CYS A 89 2.87 9.65 -3.60
C CYS A 89 4.12 9.12 -2.86
N LYS A 90 5.10 9.97 -2.56
CA LYS A 90 6.40 9.54 -2.01
C LYS A 90 6.24 9.05 -0.58
N ALA A 91 5.45 9.75 0.24
CA ALA A 91 5.14 9.34 1.61
C ALA A 91 4.39 7.99 1.66
N VAL A 92 3.44 7.79 0.75
CA VAL A 92 2.72 6.52 0.61
C VAL A 92 3.69 5.42 0.16
N LYS A 93 4.49 5.69 -0.88
CA LYS A 93 5.48 4.73 -1.40
C LYS A 93 6.52 4.33 -0.36
N ASP A 94 7.02 5.26 0.44
CA ASP A 94 8.00 4.98 1.50
C ASP A 94 7.36 4.17 2.63
N ALA A 95 6.16 4.52 3.09
CA ALA A 95 5.43 3.74 4.11
C ALA A 95 5.12 2.31 3.63
N PHE A 96 4.63 2.16 2.39
CA PHE A 96 4.40 0.84 1.80
C PHE A 96 5.72 0.08 1.57
N SER A 97 6.80 0.75 1.19
CA SER A 97 8.12 0.13 1.01
C SER A 97 8.67 -0.40 2.34
N GLU A 98 8.52 0.34 3.42
CA GLU A 98 8.92 -0.08 4.77
C GLU A 98 8.08 -1.26 5.27
N ILE A 99 6.75 -1.22 5.08
CA ILE A 99 5.86 -2.33 5.40
C ILE A 99 6.19 -3.58 4.56
N LEU A 100 6.45 -3.42 3.26
CA LEU A 100 6.83 -4.52 2.38
C LEU A 100 8.22 -5.10 2.74
N LEU A 101 9.18 -4.26 3.14
CA LEU A 101 10.51 -4.73 3.54
C LEU A 101 10.50 -5.45 4.89
N TYR A 102 9.74 -4.95 5.85
CA TYR A 102 9.75 -5.46 7.23
C TYR A 102 8.74 -6.60 7.43
N HIS A 103 7.54 -6.51 6.85
CA HIS A 103 6.47 -7.49 7.05
C HIS A 103 6.28 -8.48 5.87
N CYS A 104 6.66 -8.15 4.63
CA CYS A 104 6.51 -9.10 3.51
C CYS A 104 7.71 -10.03 3.28
N LYS A 105 8.86 -9.79 3.90
CA LYS A 105 10.02 -10.71 3.83
C LYS A 105 9.70 -12.13 4.34
N PRO A 106 9.00 -12.33 5.48
CA PRO A 106 8.52 -13.65 5.86
C PRO A 106 7.42 -14.16 4.92
N LEU A 107 6.50 -13.30 4.47
CA LEU A 107 5.38 -13.68 3.60
C LEU A 107 5.84 -14.31 2.27
N LYS A 108 6.90 -13.77 1.66
CA LYS A 108 7.50 -14.30 0.43
C LYS A 108 8.01 -15.74 0.61
N ARG A 109 8.50 -16.09 1.81
CA ARG A 109 8.98 -17.44 2.13
C ARG A 109 7.82 -18.41 2.28
N TYR A 110 6.75 -18.01 2.98
CA TYR A 110 5.54 -18.83 3.13
C TYR A 110 4.85 -19.10 1.80
N VAL A 111 4.65 -18.07 0.96
CA VAL A 111 4.03 -18.23 -0.38
C VAL A 111 4.84 -19.19 -1.24
N ARG A 112 6.18 -19.10 -1.21
CA ARG A 112 7.04 -20.02 -1.95
C ARG A 112 6.93 -21.47 -1.45
N MET A 113 6.81 -21.65 -0.13
CA MET A 113 6.68 -22.97 0.49
C MET A 113 5.31 -23.60 0.17
N VAL A 114 4.23 -22.80 0.20
CA VAL A 114 2.89 -23.23 -0.22
C VAL A 114 2.88 -23.59 -1.71
N TRP A 115 3.50 -22.77 -2.56
CA TRP A 115 3.61 -23.05 -3.99
C TRP A 115 4.36 -24.35 -4.28
N ALA A 116 5.49 -24.58 -3.60
CA ALA A 116 6.25 -25.83 -3.71
C ALA A 116 5.42 -27.05 -3.26
N SER A 117 4.68 -26.93 -2.15
CA SER A 117 3.77 -27.98 -1.67
C SER A 117 2.65 -28.28 -2.69
N MET A 118 2.04 -27.24 -3.26
CA MET A 118 0.97 -27.38 -4.25
C MET A 118 1.46 -28.11 -5.51
N VAL A 119 2.65 -27.75 -6.00
CA VAL A 119 3.29 -28.42 -7.15
C VAL A 119 3.60 -29.88 -6.82
N PHE A 120 4.17 -30.15 -5.64
CA PHE A 120 4.48 -31.51 -5.21
C PHE A 120 3.22 -32.39 -5.10
N LEU A 121 2.17 -31.88 -4.46
CA LEU A 121 0.90 -32.59 -4.31
C LEU A 121 0.25 -32.90 -5.66
N SER A 122 0.34 -31.94 -6.60
CA SER A 122 -0.14 -32.12 -7.97
C SER A 122 0.60 -33.25 -8.69
N LEU A 123 1.92 -33.32 -8.58
CA LEU A 123 2.72 -34.40 -9.17
C LEU A 123 2.35 -35.76 -8.56
N VAL A 124 2.25 -35.86 -7.24
CA VAL A 124 1.90 -37.11 -6.53
C VAL A 124 0.55 -37.64 -7.01
N MET A 125 -0.47 -36.78 -7.11
CA MET A 125 -1.79 -37.17 -7.59
C MET A 125 -1.75 -37.73 -9.03
N VAL A 126 -0.99 -37.09 -9.92
CA VAL A 126 -0.84 -37.57 -11.31
C VAL A 126 -0.16 -38.94 -11.34
N PHE A 127 0.94 -39.11 -10.61
CA PHE A 127 1.65 -40.40 -10.54
C PHE A 127 0.79 -41.51 -9.96
N LEU A 128 0.00 -41.23 -8.91
CA LEU A 128 -0.95 -42.19 -8.37
C LEU A 128 -1.92 -42.66 -9.46
N VAL A 129 -2.59 -41.73 -10.15
CA VAL A 129 -3.55 -42.07 -11.21
C VAL A 129 -2.91 -42.93 -12.32
N LEU A 130 -1.66 -42.62 -12.72
CA LEU A 130 -0.93 -43.43 -13.69
C LEU A 130 -0.63 -44.85 -13.19
N ILE A 131 -0.23 -45.01 -11.93
CA ILE A 131 0.03 -46.34 -11.34
C ILE A 131 -1.27 -47.16 -11.27
N TRP A 132 -2.37 -46.55 -10.80
CA TRP A 132 -3.66 -47.21 -10.70
C TRP A 132 -4.19 -47.66 -12.07
N THR A 133 -4.07 -46.83 -13.10
CA THR A 133 -4.49 -47.17 -14.46
C THR A 133 -3.65 -48.30 -15.05
N MET A 134 -2.33 -48.27 -14.88
CA MET A 134 -1.43 -49.35 -15.33
C MET A 134 -1.71 -50.67 -14.60
N LEU A 135 -1.95 -50.63 -13.28
CA LEU A 135 -2.28 -51.83 -12.50
C LEU A 135 -3.62 -52.43 -12.92
N ALA A 136 -4.65 -51.60 -13.08
CA ALA A 136 -5.96 -52.05 -13.54
C ALA A 136 -5.90 -52.67 -14.94
N GLN A 137 -5.09 -52.10 -15.84
CA GLN A 137 -4.90 -52.65 -17.18
C GLN A 137 -4.14 -53.99 -17.14
N HIS A 138 -3.10 -54.10 -16.31
CA HIS A 138 -2.37 -55.35 -16.12
C HIS A 138 -3.26 -56.46 -15.51
N GLU A 139 -4.10 -56.14 -14.53
CA GLU A 139 -5.06 -57.09 -13.96
C GLU A 139 -6.11 -57.54 -15.00
N GLN A 140 -6.60 -56.64 -15.86
CA GLN A 140 -7.52 -57.02 -16.95
C GLN A 140 -6.88 -57.99 -17.96
N GLU A 141 -5.59 -57.82 -18.29
CA GLU A 141 -4.89 -58.74 -19.19
C GLU A 141 -4.72 -60.14 -18.58
N HIS A 142 -4.43 -60.25 -17.29
CA HIS A 142 -4.33 -61.56 -16.60
C HIS A 142 -5.68 -62.24 -16.41
N HIS A 143 -6.74 -61.50 -16.07
CA HIS A 143 -8.09 -62.06 -15.96
C HIS A 143 -8.69 -62.48 -17.32
N SER A 144 -8.24 -61.89 -18.43
CA SER A 144 -8.65 -62.33 -19.77
C SER A 144 -8.05 -63.69 -20.18
N LEU A 145 -6.96 -64.13 -19.55
CA LEU A 145 -6.32 -65.42 -19.83
C LEU A 145 -6.91 -66.60 -19.03
N ASP A 146 -7.56 -66.33 -17.89
CA ASP A 146 -8.18 -67.35 -17.02
C ASP A 146 -9.66 -67.65 -17.36
N GLY A 147 -10.25 -66.89 -18.29
CA GLY A 147 -11.66 -67.00 -18.69
C GLY A 147 -12.00 -68.12 -19.68
N SER A 148 -11.13 -69.11 -19.89
CA SER A 148 -11.39 -70.22 -20.82
C SER A 148 -12.35 -71.25 -20.20
N VAL A 149 -13.65 -71.01 -20.39
CA VAL A 149 -14.78 -71.82 -19.91
C VAL A 149 -14.64 -73.32 -20.29
N LYS A 150 -14.66 -74.21 -19.30
CA LYS A 150 -14.95 -75.63 -19.47
C LYS A 150 -16.38 -75.93 -19.00
N PRO A 151 -17.28 -76.46 -19.85
CA PRO A 151 -18.65 -76.70 -19.44
C PRO A 151 -18.71 -77.95 -18.54
N ARG A 152 -19.29 -77.82 -17.36
CA ARG A 152 -19.79 -78.99 -16.60
C ARG A 152 -21.33 -78.94 -16.53
N LEU A 153 -21.90 -80.06 -16.91
CA LEU A 153 -23.32 -80.45 -16.84
C LEU A 153 -23.85 -80.43 -15.38
N PRO A 154 -25.19 -80.40 -15.18
CA PRO A 154 -25.82 -80.06 -13.91
C PRO A 154 -26.08 -81.29 -13.02
N SER A 155 -25.94 -81.13 -11.70
CA SER A 155 -26.60 -81.97 -10.71
C SER A 155 -26.96 -81.19 -9.44
N VAL A 156 -28.25 -80.87 -9.31
CA VAL A 156 -29.15 -81.11 -8.15
C VAL A 156 -28.64 -80.86 -6.72
N ALA A 157 -29.35 -79.94 -6.03
CA ALA A 157 -29.74 -79.83 -4.59
C ALA A 157 -28.65 -79.88 -3.49
N GLU A 158 -28.69 -79.19 -2.35
CA GLU A 158 -29.79 -78.76 -1.45
C GLU A 158 -29.47 -77.44 -0.69
N GLU A 159 -30.52 -76.85 -0.11
CA GLU A 159 -30.56 -75.73 0.84
C GLU A 159 -29.78 -75.98 2.16
N LEU A 160 -29.36 -74.89 2.82
CA LEU A 160 -29.69 -74.68 4.25
C LEU A 160 -29.49 -73.20 4.67
N GLU A 161 -30.57 -72.59 5.16
CA GLU A 161 -30.63 -71.31 5.86
C GLU A 161 -29.85 -71.29 7.20
N THR A 162 -29.52 -70.10 7.74
CA THR A 162 -30.14 -69.53 8.97
C THR A 162 -29.35 -68.38 9.64
N GLY A 163 -30.01 -67.22 9.80
CA GLY A 163 -30.25 -66.46 11.05
C GLY A 163 -29.15 -65.99 12.04
N THR A 164 -28.95 -64.65 12.09
CA THR A 164 -29.26 -63.71 13.22
C THR A 164 -28.60 -63.77 14.63
N LYS A 165 -28.04 -62.60 15.05
CA LYS A 165 -27.81 -61.97 16.42
C LYS A 165 -26.81 -62.66 17.39
N ASP A 166 -26.17 -62.03 18.38
CA ASP A 166 -26.30 -60.75 19.12
C ASP A 166 -24.96 -60.35 19.78
N SER A 167 -24.91 -59.12 20.27
CA SER A 167 -23.95 -58.44 21.15
C SER A 167 -23.61 -59.19 22.46
N THR A 168 -22.38 -59.05 22.97
CA THR A 168 -22.16 -58.98 24.43
C THR A 168 -20.88 -58.18 24.76
N GLU A 169 -21.10 -57.04 25.40
CA GLU A 169 -20.14 -56.22 26.11
C GLU A 169 -19.94 -56.80 27.52
N HIS A 170 -18.71 -56.83 28.05
CA HIS A 170 -18.46 -56.99 29.49
C HIS A 170 -17.24 -56.17 29.91
N THR A 171 -17.52 -55.14 30.70
CA THR A 171 -16.61 -54.32 31.51
C THR A 171 -16.27 -55.02 32.83
N VAL A 172 -15.03 -54.90 33.32
CA VAL A 172 -14.70 -54.90 34.76
C VAL A 172 -13.54 -53.92 35.04
N SER A 173 -13.74 -53.19 36.13
CA SER A 173 -13.08 -52.03 36.73
C SER A 173 -11.81 -52.32 37.55
N VAL A 174 -10.93 -51.31 37.69
CA VAL A 174 -10.47 -50.70 38.97
C VAL A 174 -10.25 -49.22 38.72
#